data_AF-A0A1T4QH01-F1
#
_entry.id   AF-A0A1T4QH01-F1
#
_cell.length_a   1.000
_cell.length_b   1.000
_cell.length_c   1.000
_cell.angle_alpha   90.00
_cell.angle_beta   90.00
_cell.angle_gamma   90.00
#
_symmetry.space_group_name_H-M   'P 1'
#
loop_
_entity.id
_entity.type
_entity.pdbx_description
1 polymer ?
#
loop_
_entity_poly.entity_id
_entity_poly.type
_entity_poly.pdbx_seq_one_letter_code
_entity_poly.pdbx_strand_id
1 'polypeptide(L)'
;MGRVIQIGEEREVGVEITSADGSNFSITATYEYKDAAGNVLASGPAQVDGHKVFVLLKPTVSNRSPVVFTVQVTPLDQQGQPDPGKNAEKLIIPVPVIVP
;
A
#
# COMPACT_ATOMS: atom_id res chain seq x y z
N MET A 1 -2.84 1.86 -17.36
CA MET A 1 -1.78 0.90 -17.70
C MET A 1 -1.13 0.44 -16.39
N GLY A 2 -1.05 -0.87 -16.13
CA GLY A 2 -0.41 -1.39 -14.92
C GLY A 2 1.10 -1.17 -14.96
N ARG A 3 1.76 -1.12 -13.79
CA ARG A 3 3.22 -0.98 -13.72
C ARG A 3 3.86 -2.29 -14.19
N VAL A 4 4.65 -2.26 -15.25
CA VAL A 4 5.36 -3.44 -15.75
C VAL A 4 6.65 -3.64 -14.93
N ILE A 5 6.86 -4.83 -14.39
CA ILE A 5 8.01 -5.20 -13.54
C ILE A 5 8.61 -6.49 -14.08
N GLN A 6 9.91 -6.54 -14.35
CA GLN A 6 10.54 -7.78 -14.82
C GLN A 6 10.71 -8.80 -13.68
N ILE A 7 10.68 -10.10 -14.01
CA ILE A 7 10.98 -11.13 -13.02
C ILE A 7 12.40 -10.94 -12.49
N GLY A 8 12.56 -10.97 -11.17
CA GLY A 8 13.83 -10.76 -10.48
C GLY A 8 14.27 -9.29 -10.38
N GLU A 9 13.57 -8.36 -11.02
CA GLU A 9 13.81 -6.92 -10.88
C GLU A 9 13.17 -6.40 -9.59
N GLU A 10 13.90 -5.56 -8.87
CA GLU A 10 13.36 -4.81 -7.74
C GLU A 10 12.73 -3.50 -8.24
N ARG A 11 11.42 -3.35 -8.05
CA ARG A 11 10.68 -2.15 -8.45
C ARG A 11 9.81 -1.63 -7.32
N GLU A 12 9.80 -0.32 -7.17
CA GLU A 12 8.92 0.36 -6.24
C GLU A 12 7.46 0.34 -6.73
N VAL A 13 6.59 -0.22 -5.89
CA VAL A 13 5.14 -0.21 -6.05
C VAL A 13 4.55 0.50 -4.85
N GLY A 14 3.69 1.47 -5.08
CA GLY A 14 3.17 2.30 -4.00
C GLY A 14 2.03 3.19 -4.40
N VAL A 15 1.38 3.75 -3.39
CA VAL A 15 0.23 4.64 -3.45
C VAL A 15 0.47 5.82 -2.53
N GLU A 16 -0.09 6.97 -2.90
CA GLU A 16 -0.12 8.14 -2.04
C GLU A 16 -1.53 8.30 -1.49
N ILE A 17 -1.62 8.58 -0.19
CA ILE A 17 -2.88 8.83 0.50
C ILE A 17 -3.04 10.33 0.65
N THR A 18 -4.21 10.85 0.31
CA THR A 18 -4.53 12.26 0.47
C THR A 18 -5.84 12.37 1.23
N SER A 19 -5.87 13.23 2.25
CA SER A 19 -7.14 13.60 2.91
C SER A 19 -7.90 14.56 2.00
N ALA A 20 -9.17 14.27 1.76
CA ALA A 20 -10.05 15.14 0.97
C ALA A 20 -10.42 16.44 1.73
N ASP A 21 -10.43 16.35 3.05
CA ASP A 21 -10.84 17.38 4.00
C ASP A 21 -9.65 18.18 4.58
N GLY A 22 -8.41 17.82 4.23
CA GLY A 22 -7.19 18.50 4.67
C GLY A 22 -6.83 18.27 6.14
N SER A 23 -7.48 17.32 6.82
CA SER A 23 -7.13 16.94 8.18
C SER A 23 -5.71 16.37 8.25
N ASN A 24 -5.07 16.53 9.41
CA ASN A 24 -3.83 15.83 9.71
C ASN A 24 -4.13 14.35 10.02
N PHE A 25 -3.29 13.44 9.54
CA PHE A 25 -3.43 12.01 9.80
C PHE A 25 -2.07 11.31 9.78
N SER A 26 -1.98 10.18 10.47
CA SER A 26 -0.87 9.23 10.32
C SER A 26 -1.35 7.99 9.59
N ILE A 27 -0.43 7.29 8.92
CA ILE A 27 -0.75 6.05 8.23
C ILE A 27 0.18 4.93 8.66
N THR A 28 -0.38 3.73 8.74
CA THR A 28 0.39 2.48 8.77
C THR A 28 -0.14 1.58 7.67
N ALA A 29 0.71 0.75 7.08
CA ALA A 29 0.29 -0.06 5.95
C ALA A 29 0.99 -1.41 5.90
N THR A 30 0.26 -2.40 5.39
CA THR A 30 0.79 -3.70 4.99
C THR A 30 0.47 -3.92 3.51
N TYR A 31 1.21 -4.82 2.88
CA TYR A 31 0.96 -5.21 1.50
C TYR A 31 0.85 -6.73 1.39
N GLU A 32 0.11 -7.16 0.39
CA GLU A 32 -0.01 -8.56 0.01
C GLU A 32 0.00 -8.66 -1.51
N TYR A 33 0.82 -9.55 -2.03
CA TYR A 33 0.95 -9.84 -3.45
C TYR A 33 0.64 -11.31 -3.66
N LYS A 34 -0.52 -11.57 -4.28
CA LYS A 34 -1.02 -12.92 -4.55
C LYS A 34 -0.91 -13.27 -6.02
N ASP A 35 -0.84 -14.54 -6.35
CA ASP A 35 -1.09 -15.02 -7.70
C ASP A 35 -2.60 -15.11 -8.01
N ALA A 36 -2.94 -15.45 -9.26
CA ALA A 36 -4.33 -15.58 -9.70
C ALA A 36 -5.08 -16.76 -9.05
N ALA A 37 -4.37 -17.73 -8.48
CA ALA A 37 -4.93 -18.84 -7.72
C ALA A 37 -5.13 -18.49 -6.24
N GLY A 38 -4.68 -17.32 -5.79
CA GLY A 38 -4.79 -16.82 -4.43
C GLY A 38 -3.61 -17.15 -3.52
N ASN A 39 -2.52 -17.74 -4.04
CA ASN A 39 -1.33 -18.02 -3.24
C ASN A 39 -0.56 -16.73 -2.98
N VAL A 40 -0.10 -16.53 -1.74
CA VAL A 40 0.72 -15.37 -1.38
C VAL A 40 2.13 -15.56 -1.93
N LEU A 41 2.52 -14.71 -2.88
CA LEU A 41 3.86 -14.65 -3.44
C LEU A 41 4.80 -13.78 -2.59
N ALA A 42 4.27 -12.69 -2.04
CA ALA A 42 4.97 -11.82 -1.11
C ALA A 42 3.97 -11.08 -0.20
N SER A 43 4.35 -10.80 1.04
CA SER A 43 3.55 -10.01 1.98
C SER A 43 4.43 -9.43 3.06
N GLY A 44 4.01 -8.32 3.67
CA GLY A 44 4.72 -7.75 4.79
C GLY A 44 4.29 -6.33 5.14
N PRO A 45 5.01 -5.65 6.05
CA PRO A 45 4.83 -4.23 6.28
C PRO A 45 5.23 -3.45 5.02
N ALA A 46 4.43 -2.44 4.68
CA ALA A 46 4.81 -1.47 3.65
C ALA A 46 5.60 -0.33 4.30
N GLN A 47 6.50 0.27 3.54
CA GLN A 47 7.21 1.48 3.96
C GLN A 47 6.26 2.67 3.87
N VAL A 48 6.33 3.55 4.88
CA VAL A 48 5.54 4.78 4.96
C VAL A 48 6.51 5.95 5.05
N ASP A 49 6.43 6.85 4.08
CA ASP A 49 7.14 8.13 4.07
C ASP A 49 6.14 9.28 3.98
N GLY A 50 5.82 9.89 5.13
CA GLY A 50 4.72 10.85 5.24
C GLY A 50 3.38 10.19 4.91
N HIS A 51 2.81 10.53 3.74
CA HIS A 51 1.56 9.95 3.24
C HIS A 51 1.74 8.97 2.06
N LYS A 52 2.99 8.66 1.71
CA LYS A 52 3.32 7.70 0.65
C LYS A 52 3.51 6.32 1.26
N VAL A 53 2.80 5.34 0.72
CA VAL A 53 2.93 3.93 1.06
C VAL A 53 3.60 3.23 -0.11
N PHE A 54 4.70 2.53 0.12
CA PHE A 54 5.39 1.81 -0.94
C PHE A 54 6.08 0.54 -0.45
N VAL A 55 6.39 -0.33 -1.40
CA VAL A 55 7.18 -1.53 -1.21
C VAL A 55 8.13 -1.71 -2.38
N LEU A 56 9.34 -2.21 -2.10
CA LEU A 56 10.24 -2.70 -3.12
C LEU A 56 9.85 -4.14 -3.48
N LEU A 57 9.04 -4.29 -4.53
CA LEU A 57 8.58 -5.60 -4.97
C LEU A 57 9.66 -6.26 -5.84
N LYS A 58 9.99 -7.51 -5.53
CA LYS A 58 10.87 -8.37 -6.34
C LYS A 58 10.11 -9.63 -6.75
N PRO A 59 9.34 -9.60 -7.85
CA PRO A 59 8.57 -10.76 -8.26
C PRO A 59 9.50 -11.87 -8.76
N THR A 60 9.29 -13.09 -8.28
CA THR A 60 10.05 -14.28 -8.70
C THR A 60 9.34 -15.11 -9.77
N VAL A 61 8.07 -14.78 -10.04
CA VAL A 61 7.19 -15.48 -10.99
C VAL A 61 6.39 -14.47 -11.81
N SER A 62 6.06 -14.83 -13.06
CA SER A 62 5.11 -14.07 -13.89
C SER A 62 3.75 -14.04 -13.22
N ASN A 63 3.16 -12.84 -13.11
CA ASN A 63 1.86 -12.65 -12.47
C ASN A 63 1.28 -11.29 -12.89
N ARG A 64 -0.04 -11.24 -13.04
CA ARG A 64 -0.79 -10.03 -13.40
C ARG A 64 -1.78 -9.58 -12.33
N SER A 65 -1.75 -10.24 -11.18
CA SER A 65 -2.58 -9.87 -10.04
C SER A 65 -2.04 -8.58 -9.42
N PRO A 66 -2.91 -7.72 -8.87
CA PRO A 66 -2.47 -6.48 -8.24
C PRO A 66 -1.73 -6.75 -6.92
N VAL A 67 -0.86 -5.82 -6.53
CA VAL A 67 -0.39 -5.72 -5.14
C VAL A 67 -1.49 -5.03 -4.34
N VAL A 68 -1.98 -5.66 -3.28
CA VAL A 68 -3.04 -5.11 -2.43
C VAL A 68 -2.40 -4.49 -1.20
N PHE A 69 -2.54 -3.17 -1.06
CA PHE A 69 -2.15 -2.46 0.16
C PHE A 69 -3.34 -2.39 1.11
N THR A 70 -3.11 -2.72 2.36
CA THR A 70 -4.04 -2.46 3.46
C THR A 70 -3.47 -1.31 4.28
N VAL A 71 -4.09 -0.14 4.18
CA VAL A 71 -3.65 1.08 4.86
C VAL A 71 -4.61 1.39 5.99
N GLN A 72 -4.08 1.62 7.18
CA GLN A 72 -4.81 2.15 8.31
C GLN A 72 -4.47 3.64 8.45
N VAL A 73 -5.49 4.48 8.36
CA VAL A 73 -5.42 5.92 8.51
C VAL A 73 -5.91 6.27 9.90
N THR A 74 -5.08 6.96 10.69
CA THR A 74 -5.44 7.43 12.01
C THR A 74 -5.46 8.97 11.99
N PRO A 75 -6.64 9.60 12.07
CA PRO A 75 -6.76 11.05 12.16
C PRO A 75 -6.00 11.57 13.37
N LEU A 76 -5.33 12.71 13.20
CA LEU A 76 -4.56 13.35 14.26
C LEU A 76 -5.18 14.69 14.66
N ASP A 77 -5.10 15.01 15.95
CA ASP A 77 -5.46 16.31 16.49
C ASP A 77 -4.35 17.35 16.23
N GLN A 78 -4.56 18.59 16.68
CA GLN A 78 -3.60 19.69 16.50
C GLN A 78 -2.24 19.44 17.18
N GLN A 79 -2.17 18.52 18.14
CA GLN A 79 -0.95 18.12 18.83
C GLN A 79 -0.27 16.89 18.19
N GLY A 80 -0.83 16.35 17.10
CA GLY A 80 -0.29 15.16 16.43
C GLY A 80 -0.56 13.85 17.16
N GLN A 81 -1.52 13.81 18.07
CA GLN A 81 -2.03 12.61 18.73
C GLN A 81 -3.28 12.09 18.02
N PRO A 82 -3.66 10.81 18.17
CA PRO A 82 -4.92 10.30 17.62
C PRO A 82 -6.12 11.12 18.09
N ASP A 83 -6.92 11.64 17.15
CA ASP A 83 -8.09 12.46 17.45
C ASP A 83 -9.23 11.56 17.97
N PRO A 84 -9.65 11.67 19.24
CA PRO A 84 -10.71 10.84 19.80
C PRO A 84 -12.10 11.16 19.24
N GLY A 85 -12.27 12.30 18.55
CA GLY A 85 -13.50 12.70 17.87
C GLY A 85 -13.62 12.15 16.45
N LYS A 86 -12.59 11.48 15.93
CA LYS A 86 -12.58 10.89 14.58
C LYS A 86 -12.22 9.41 14.65
N ASN A 87 -12.81 8.62 13.75
CA ASN A 87 -12.53 7.20 13.68
C ASN A 87 -11.31 6.94 12.81
N ALA A 88 -10.51 5.93 13.17
CA ALA A 88 -9.51 5.39 12.26
C ALA A 88 -10.21 4.69 11.08
N GLU A 89 -9.61 4.80 9.90
CA GLU A 89 -10.15 4.25 8.67
C GLU A 89 -9.22 3.18 8.11
N LYS A 90 -9.81 2.14 7.50
CA LYS A 90 -9.05 1.09 6.81
C LYS A 90 -9.35 1.16 5.31
N LEU A 91 -8.30 1.39 4.54
CA LEU A 91 -8.35 1.44 3.07
C LEU A 91 -7.69 0.18 2.50
N ILE A 92 -8.35 -0.44 1.52
CA ILE A 92 -7.80 -1.56 0.76
C ILE A 92 -7.59 -1.08 -0.66
N ILE A 93 -6.34 -0.98 -1.09
CA ILE A 93 -5.96 -0.31 -2.34
C ILE A 93 -5.22 -1.32 -3.23
N PRO A 94 -5.87 -1.86 -4.28
CA PRO A 94 -5.21 -2.70 -5.26
C PRO A 94 -4.42 -1.84 -6.26
N VAL A 95 -3.13 -2.13 -6.40
CA VAL A 95 -2.23 -1.49 -7.37
C VAL A 95 -1.95 -2.47 -8.51
N PRO A 96 -2.42 -2.20 -9.74
CA PRO A 96 -2.19 -3.08 -10.88
C PRO A 96 -0.71 -3.15 -11.24
N VAL A 97 -0.17 -4.37 -11.22
CA VAL A 97 1.19 -4.70 -11.66
C VAL A 97 1.14 -5.79 -12.73
N ILE A 98 2.08 -5.75 -13.66
CA ILE A 98 2.23 -6.72 -14.74
C ILE A 98 3.65 -7.25 -14.68
N VAL A 99 3.80 -8.50 -14.29
CA VAL A 99 5.06 -9.23 -14.38
C VAL A 99 4.97 -10.17 -15.58
N PRO A 100 5.70 -9.89 -16.68
CA PRO A 100 5.64 -10.67 -17.90
C PRO A 100 6.22 -12.07 -17.73
#